data_AF-A0A2M7DUU6-F1
#
_entry.id   AF-A0A2M7DUU6-F1
#
_cell.length_a   1.000
_cell.length_b   1.000
_cell.length_c   1.000
_cell.angle_alpha   90.00
_cell.angle_beta   90.00
_cell.angle_gamma   90.00
#
_symmetry.space_group_name_H-M   'P 1'
#
loop_
_entity.id
_entity.type
_entity.pdbx_description
1 polymer ?
#
loop_
_entity_poly.entity_id
_entity_poly.type
_entity_poly.pdbx_seq_one_letter_code
_entity_poly.pdbx_strand_id
1 'polypeptide(L)'
;MNLDTWDKPAFACLSSRLPYGTPIDKKKLQMVGEAEDYLFKSGFKQVRVRHHNNIARIEVSPEDIEHLTSINLRRKIVKKLKEIGYHYVTLDLQGYRTGSMNEVLERNE
;
A
#
# COMPACT_ATOMS: atom_id res chain seq x y z
N MET A 1 4.79 33.92 0.49
CA MET A 1 4.43 32.65 1.15
C MET A 1 3.89 31.69 0.10
N ASN A 2 4.75 31.09 -0.72
CA ASN A 2 4.35 30.09 -1.71
C ASN A 2 5.50 29.08 -1.80
N LEU A 3 5.34 27.92 -1.16
CA LEU A 3 6.27 26.80 -1.27
C LEU A 3 5.55 25.73 -2.08
N ASP A 4 5.99 25.50 -3.32
CA ASP A 4 5.38 24.53 -4.26
C ASP A 4 5.39 23.06 -3.75
N THR A 5 6.02 22.82 -2.60
CA THR A 5 6.15 21.50 -1.98
C THR A 5 5.13 21.22 -0.88
N TRP A 6 4.27 22.19 -0.54
CA TRP A 6 3.34 22.04 0.60
C TRP A 6 2.25 20.98 0.37
N ASP A 7 1.86 20.76 -0.88
CA ASP A 7 0.82 19.79 -1.29
C ASP A 7 1.41 18.43 -1.72
N LYS A 8 2.71 18.18 -1.46
CA LYS A 8 3.32 16.87 -1.76
C LYS A 8 2.95 15.85 -0.69
N PRO A 9 2.43 14.67 -1.06
CA PRO A 9 2.16 13.61 -0.10
C PRO A 9 3.43 13.24 0.68
N ALA A 10 3.30 13.00 1.98
CA ALA A 10 4.42 12.58 2.81
C ALA A 10 4.97 11.22 2.34
N PHE A 11 6.12 11.23 1.68
CA PHE A 11 6.83 10.03 1.26
C PHE A 11 7.52 9.39 2.47
N ALA A 12 6.82 8.50 3.17
CA ALA A 12 7.42 7.63 4.17
C ALA A 12 8.28 6.54 3.49
N CYS A 13 9.42 6.20 4.08
CA CYS A 13 10.31 5.13 3.59
C CYS A 13 9.57 3.81 3.36
N LEU A 14 9.88 3.09 2.28
CA LEU A 14 9.25 1.80 1.91
C LEU A 14 9.35 0.75 3.04
N SER A 15 10.33 0.85 3.93
CA SER A 15 10.46 -0.04 5.10
C SER A 15 9.24 -0.03 6.02
N SER A 16 8.51 1.09 6.10
CA SER A 16 7.26 1.22 6.89
C SER A 16 6.08 0.40 6.36
N ARG A 17 6.25 -0.28 5.21
CA ARG A 17 5.25 -1.19 4.64
C ARG A 17 5.52 -2.65 5.01
N LEU A 18 6.67 -2.93 5.63
CA LEU A 18 7.00 -4.26 6.16
C LEU A 18 6.60 -4.34 7.65
N PRO A 19 6.00 -5.45 8.11
CA PRO A 19 5.70 -5.68 9.52
C PRO A 19 6.96 -5.58 10.38
N TYR A 20 6.80 -5.09 11.61
CA TYR A 20 7.88 -5.07 12.59
C TYR A 20 8.50 -6.46 12.77
N GLY A 21 9.82 -6.50 12.96
CA GLY A 21 10.56 -7.75 13.08
C GLY A 21 10.83 -8.48 11.75
N THR A 22 10.32 -7.98 10.62
CA THR A 22 10.62 -8.58 9.30
C THR A 22 12.01 -8.15 8.83
N PRO A 23 12.92 -9.09 8.50
CA PRO A 23 14.19 -8.76 7.87
C PRO A 23 13.96 -7.97 6.58
N ILE A 24 14.62 -6.82 6.48
CA ILE A 24 14.58 -5.98 5.28
C ILE A 24 15.31 -6.71 4.16
N ASP A 25 14.57 -7.06 3.13
CA ASP A 25 15.08 -7.70 1.92
C ASP A 25 14.82 -6.76 0.74
N LYS A 26 15.85 -6.56 -0.10
CA LYS A 26 15.77 -5.77 -1.33
C LYS A 26 14.63 -6.23 -2.23
N LYS A 27 14.40 -7.55 -2.32
CA LYS A 27 13.30 -8.11 -3.13
C LYS A 27 11.94 -7.68 -2.60
N LYS A 28 11.73 -7.71 -1.27
CA LYS A 28 10.47 -7.28 -0.65
C LYS A 28 10.23 -5.79 -0.85
N LEU A 29 11.26 -4.97 -0.66
CA LEU A 29 11.17 -3.53 -0.90
C LEU A 29 10.85 -3.21 -2.36
N GLN A 30 11.47 -3.92 -3.30
CA GLN A 30 11.18 -3.78 -4.72
C GLN A 30 9.73 -4.19 -5.05
N MET A 31 9.25 -5.32 -4.53
CA MET A 31 7.87 -5.76 -4.72
C MET A 31 6.85 -4.73 -4.21
N VAL A 32 7.10 -4.13 -3.04
CA VAL A 32 6.24 -3.06 -2.51
C VAL A 32 6.31 -1.82 -3.40
N GLY A 33 7.51 -1.39 -3.78
CA GLY A 33 7.70 -0.20 -4.61
C GLY A 33 7.04 -0.32 -5.98
N GLU A 34 7.18 -1.46 -6.65
CA GLU A 34 6.53 -1.73 -7.93
C GLU A 34 5.00 -1.79 -7.81
N ALA A 35 4.48 -2.33 -6.69
CA ALA A 35 3.04 -2.38 -6.45
C ALA A 35 2.46 -0.98 -6.18
N GLU A 36 3.11 -0.16 -5.34
CA GLU A 36 2.70 1.22 -5.10
C GLU A 36 2.77 2.05 -6.40
N ASP A 37 3.87 1.96 -7.16
CA ASP A 37 4.04 2.69 -8.43
C ASP A 37 2.95 2.34 -9.46
N TYR A 38 2.58 1.06 -9.56
CA TYR A 38 1.48 0.65 -10.43
C TYR A 38 0.13 1.25 -10.02
N LEU A 39 -0.15 1.31 -8.71
CA LEU A 39 -1.37 1.91 -8.19
C LEU A 39 -1.39 3.43 -8.40
N PHE A 40 -0.26 4.12 -8.19
CA PHE A 40 -0.14 5.54 -8.54
C PHE A 40 -0.43 5.80 -10.02
N LYS A 41 0.16 5.00 -10.92
CA LYS A 41 -0.10 5.08 -12.37
C LYS A 41 -1.53 4.72 -12.76
N SER A 42 -2.25 4.01 -11.89
CA SER A 42 -3.66 3.67 -12.08
C SER A 42 -4.62 4.77 -11.63
N GLY A 43 -4.11 5.87 -11.06
CA GLY A 43 -4.89 7.06 -10.71
C GLY A 43 -5.05 7.33 -9.22
N PHE A 44 -4.54 6.46 -8.34
CA PHE A 44 -4.63 6.67 -6.88
C PHE A 44 -3.64 7.73 -6.43
N LYS A 45 -4.11 8.75 -5.70
CA LYS A 45 -3.24 9.81 -5.15
C LYS A 45 -2.61 9.43 -3.82
N GLN A 46 -3.28 8.56 -3.07
CA GLN A 46 -2.89 8.16 -1.74
C GLN A 46 -3.09 6.66 -1.60
N VAL A 47 -1.98 5.93 -1.70
CA VAL A 47 -1.98 4.48 -1.65
C VAL A 47 -0.81 3.96 -0.84
N ARG A 48 -1.03 2.87 -0.10
CA ARG A 48 0.02 2.06 0.52
C ARG A 48 -0.20 0.60 0.21
N VAL A 49 0.89 -0.11 -0.08
CA VAL A 49 0.86 -1.57 -0.20
C VAL A 49 1.65 -2.14 0.97
N ARG A 50 0.95 -2.70 1.96
CA ARG A 50 1.58 -3.40 3.07
C ARG A 50 1.86 -4.84 2.69
N HIS A 51 3.08 -5.28 2.98
CA HIS A 51 3.54 -6.62 2.66
C HIS A 51 3.38 -7.53 3.87
N HIS A 52 2.51 -8.53 3.78
CA HIS A 52 2.36 -9.55 4.83
C HIS A 52 2.69 -10.92 4.24
N ASN A 53 3.96 -11.32 4.27
CA ASN A 53 4.48 -12.54 3.65
C ASN A 53 4.12 -12.61 2.14
N ASN A 54 3.07 -13.34 1.81
CA ASN A 54 2.62 -13.53 0.42
C ASN A 54 1.36 -12.71 0.08
N ILE A 55 0.95 -11.81 0.99
CA ILE A 55 -0.25 -10.99 0.88
C ILE A 55 0.16 -9.54 0.65
N ALA A 56 -0.38 -8.93 -0.41
CA ALA A 56 -0.42 -7.49 -0.56
C ALA A 56 -1.71 -6.96 0.04
N ARG A 57 -1.60 -6.15 1.09
CA ARG A 57 -2.74 -5.39 1.65
C ARG A 57 -2.69 -3.97 1.14
N ILE A 58 -3.65 -3.63 0.29
CA ILE A 58 -3.77 -2.30 -0.31
C ILE A 58 -4.58 -1.41 0.63
N GLU A 59 -4.07 -0.22 0.88
CA GLU A 59 -4.75 0.85 1.61
C GLU A 59 -4.85 2.06 0.67
N VAL A 60 -6.07 2.45 0.30
CA VAL A 60 -6.37 3.66 -0.49
C VAL A 60 -7.24 4.60 0.32
N SER A 61 -7.34 5.88 -0.06
CA SER A 61 -8.32 6.77 0.59
C SER A 61 -9.73 6.17 0.54
N PRO A 62 -10.58 6.40 1.57
CA PRO A 62 -11.93 5.83 1.61
C PRO A 62 -12.77 6.10 0.35
N GLU A 63 -12.65 7.29 -0.21
CA GLU A 63 -13.30 7.70 -1.46
C GLU A 63 -12.85 6.91 -2.70
N ASP A 64 -11.64 6.34 -2.67
CA ASP A 64 -11.05 5.57 -3.77
C ASP A 64 -11.38 4.07 -3.70
N ILE A 65 -12.01 3.59 -2.61
CA ILE A 65 -12.37 2.18 -2.43
C ILE A 65 -13.32 1.69 -3.52
N GLU A 66 -14.35 2.47 -3.86
CA GLU A 66 -15.30 2.12 -4.91
C GLU A 66 -14.61 2.06 -6.28
N HIS A 67 -13.73 3.01 -6.57
CA HIS A 67 -12.96 3.04 -7.80
C HIS A 67 -12.08 1.79 -7.95
N LEU A 68 -11.33 1.44 -6.90
CA LEU A 68 -10.46 0.26 -6.86
C LEU A 68 -11.23 -1.04 -7.06
N THR A 69 -12.43 -1.14 -6.50
CA THR A 69 -13.26 -2.36 -6.54
C THR A 69 -14.07 -2.51 -7.82
N SER A 70 -14.01 -1.54 -8.74
CA SER A 70 -14.59 -1.66 -10.07
C SER A 70 -14.05 -2.89 -10.82
N ILE A 71 -14.93 -3.57 -11.58
CA ILE A 71 -14.63 -4.88 -12.19
C ILE A 71 -13.37 -4.89 -13.07
N ASN A 72 -13.16 -3.84 -13.84
CA ASN A 72 -12.07 -3.75 -14.79
C ASN A 72 -10.75 -3.42 -14.08
N LEU A 73 -10.77 -2.47 -13.15
CA LEU A 73 -9.58 -2.04 -12.44
C LEU A 73 -9.09 -3.12 -11.48
N ARG A 74 -9.98 -3.70 -10.68
CA ARG A 74 -9.62 -4.76 -9.73
C ARG A 74 -8.94 -5.95 -10.40
N ARG A 75 -9.40 -6.35 -11.59
CA ARG A 75 -8.79 -7.47 -12.35
C ARG A 75 -7.39 -7.13 -12.83
N LYS A 76 -7.16 -5.90 -13.30
CA LYS A 76 -5.84 -5.42 -13.72
C LYS A 76 -4.86 -5.36 -12.54
N ILE A 77 -5.30 -4.80 -11.41
CA ILE A 77 -4.52 -4.72 -10.17
C ILE A 77 -4.14 -6.12 -9.68
N VAL A 78 -5.11 -7.03 -9.53
CA VAL A 78 -4.85 -8.39 -9.06
C VAL A 78 -3.87 -9.11 -9.97
N LYS A 79 -4.04 -9.01 -11.29
CA LYS A 79 -3.11 -9.62 -12.25
C LYS A 79 -1.69 -9.07 -12.05
N LYS A 80 -1.54 -7.75 -12.03
CA LYS A 80 -0.22 -7.12 -11.93
C LYS A 80 0.49 -7.43 -10.61
N LEU A 81 -0.22 -7.38 -9.47
CA LEU A 81 0.38 -7.68 -8.17
C LEU A 81 0.76 -9.16 -8.04
N LYS A 82 0.03 -10.07 -8.71
CA LYS A 82 0.43 -11.48 -8.80
C LYS A 82 1.70 -11.68 -9.65
N GLU A 83 1.84 -10.95 -10.74
CA GLU A 83 3.07 -10.96 -11.56
C GLU A 83 4.30 -10.43 -10.78
N ILE A 84 4.10 -9.47 -9.88
CA ILE A 84 5.14 -8.94 -8.99
C ILE A 84 5.58 -10.00 -7.95
N GLY A 85 4.71 -10.95 -7.61
CA GLY A 85 5.03 -12.09 -6.74
C GLY A 85 4.13 -12.27 -5.52
N TYR A 86 3.01 -11.54 -5.42
CA TYR A 86 2.02 -11.77 -4.36
C TYR A 86 1.09 -12.94 -4.71
N HIS A 87 0.75 -13.78 -3.73
CA HIS A 87 -0.27 -14.83 -3.93
C HIS A 87 -1.69 -14.30 -3.71
N TYR A 88 -1.82 -13.42 -2.71
CA TYR A 88 -3.10 -12.82 -2.33
C TYR A 88 -3.01 -11.30 -2.40
N VAL A 89 -4.06 -10.71 -2.94
CA VAL A 89 -4.24 -9.26 -3.02
C VAL A 89 -5.51 -8.93 -2.26
N THR A 90 -5.37 -8.07 -1.25
CA THR A 90 -6.44 -7.72 -0.32
C THR A 90 -6.57 -6.20 -0.25
N LEU A 91 -7.76 -5.74 0.10
CA LEU A 91 -8.05 -4.33 0.34
C LEU A 91 -8.37 -4.17 1.81
N ASP A 92 -7.75 -3.19 2.47
CA ASP A 92 -8.17 -2.77 3.79
C ASP A 92 -9.47 -1.96 3.67
N LEU A 93 -10.56 -2.50 4.22
CA LEU A 93 -11.88 -1.87 4.15
C LEU A 93 -11.97 -0.58 4.97
N GLN A 94 -11.04 -0.35 5.90
CA GLN A 94 -10.94 0.91 6.62
C GLN A 94 -10.19 1.98 5.82
N GLY A 95 -9.58 1.62 4.68
CA GLY A 95 -8.81 2.51 3.85
C GLY A 95 -7.49 2.97 4.48
N TYR A 96 -6.89 3.97 3.85
CA TYR A 96 -5.66 4.59 4.32
C TYR A 96 -5.92 5.40 5.59
N ARG A 97 -5.13 5.11 6.63
CA ARG A 97 -5.12 5.87 7.89
C ARG A 97 -3.70 6.05 8.41
N THR A 98 -3.41 7.17 9.07
CA THR A 98 -2.16 7.35 9.79
C THR A 98 -2.10 6.37 10.97
N GLY A 99 -0.95 5.74 11.20
CA GLY A 99 -0.79 4.79 12.31
C GLY A 99 -1.47 3.42 12.14
N SER A 100 -1.99 3.03 10.97
CA SER A 100 -2.66 1.72 10.77
C SER A 100 -1.79 0.49 11.15
N MET A 101 -0.46 0.59 11.09
CA MET A 101 0.45 -0.47 11.55
C MET A 101 0.58 -0.58 13.07
N ASN A 102 0.23 0.48 13.81
CA ASN A 102 0.32 0.52 15.26
C ASN A 102 -0.86 -0.21 15.94
N GLU A 103 -1.94 -0.48 15.21
CA GLU A 103 -3.12 -1.18 15.76
C GLU A 103 -2.82 -2.63 16.15
N VAL A 104 -1.80 -3.24 15.54
CA VAL A 104 -1.37 -4.63 15.80
C VAL A 104 -0.30 -4.68 16.91
N LEU A 105 0.19 -3.53 17.37
CA LEU A 105 1.06 -3.49 18.54
C LEU A 105 0.16 -3.61 19.77
N GLU A 106 0.17 -4.77 20.42
CA GLU A 106 -0.38 -4.88 21.77
C GLU A 106 0.27 -3.80 22.65
N ARG A 107 -0.56 -2.96 23.27
CA ARG A 107 -0.10 -2.15 24.40
C ARG A 107 0.26 -3.12 25.51
N ASN A 108 1.51 -3.56 25.55
CA ASN A 108 2.08 -4.09 26.77
C ASN A 108 2.27 -2.87 27.69
N GLU A 109 1.30 -2.74 28.59
CA GLU A 109 1.22 -1.96 29.85
C GLU A 109 1.94 -0.60 29.92
#